data_AF-A0A7S1EQA1-F1
#
_entry.id   AF-A0A7S1EQA1-F1
#
_cell.length_a   1.000
_cell.length_b   1.000
_cell.length_c   1.000
_cell.angle_alpha   90.00
_cell.angle_beta   90.00
_cell.angle_gamma   90.00
#
_symmetry.space_group_name_H-M   'P 1'
#
loop_
_entity.id
_entity.type
_entity.pdbx_description
1 polymer ?
#
loop_
_entity_poly.entity_id
_entity_poly.type
_entity_poly.pdbx_seq_one_letter_code
_entity_poly.pdbx_strand_id
1 'polypeptide(L)'
;PARLLRVLVDIDDAVNQWRYRHTQLVHKMIGTKMGTGGSLGFPYLRSTVDSLKVFSDISNLSTLQIPKRFLPELPPMVRDQLKYFHNIEPYDRTLFELGGGGDTILDWSFC
;
A
#
# COMPACT_ATOMS: atom_id res chain seq x y z
N PRO A 1 -4.80 10.54 8.14
CA PRO A 1 -3.98 9.32 8.35
C PRO A 1 -4.78 7.99 8.31
N ALA A 2 -5.92 7.86 9.00
CA ALA A 2 -6.67 6.58 9.06
C ALA A 2 -7.09 6.01 7.69
N ARG A 3 -7.42 6.88 6.72
CA ARG A 3 -7.75 6.47 5.34
C ARG A 3 -6.58 5.75 4.65
N LEU A 4 -5.35 6.19 4.86
CA LEU A 4 -4.16 5.56 4.27
C LEU A 4 -4.02 4.13 4.78
N LEU A 5 -4.13 3.92 6.10
CA LEU A 5 -4.01 2.60 6.72
C LEU A 5 -5.07 1.62 6.17
N ARG A 6 -6.30 2.09 5.97
CA ARG A 6 -7.35 1.28 5.34
C ARG A 6 -6.98 0.87 3.91
N VAL A 7 -6.55 1.83 3.10
CA VAL A 7 -6.16 1.56 1.71
C VAL A 7 -4.98 0.58 1.62
N LEU A 8 -4.02 0.64 2.55
CA LEU A 8 -2.92 -0.33 2.60
C LEU A 8 -3.41 -1.75 2.84
N VAL A 9 -4.36 -1.93 3.77
CA VAL A 9 -4.98 -3.24 4.01
C VAL A 9 -5.76 -3.71 2.79
N ASP A 10 -6.54 -2.82 2.16
CA ASP A 10 -7.31 -3.14 0.95
C ASP A 10 -6.39 -3.61 -0.20
N ILE A 11 -5.20 -2.99 -0.34
CA ILE A 11 -4.19 -3.39 -1.33
C ILE A 11 -3.61 -4.77 -1.02
N ASP A 12 -3.27 -5.05 0.25
CA ASP A 12 -2.74 -6.36 0.68
C ASP A 12 -3.75 -7.48 0.38
N ASP A 13 -5.03 -7.24 0.68
CA ASP A 13 -6.10 -8.19 0.38
C ASP A 13 -6.27 -8.40 -1.14
N ALA A 14 -6.20 -7.35 -1.94
CA ALA A 14 -6.28 -7.45 -3.40
C ALA A 14 -5.13 -8.29 -3.98
N VAL A 15 -3.90 -8.08 -3.49
CA VAL A 15 -2.72 -8.85 -3.91
C VAL A 15 -2.86 -10.33 -3.49
N ASN A 16 -3.29 -10.61 -2.27
CA ASN A 16 -3.50 -11.98 -1.81
C ASN A 16 -4.60 -12.69 -2.60
N GLN A 17 -5.68 -11.99 -2.94
CA GLN A 17 -6.75 -12.55 -3.76
C GLN A 17 -6.26 -12.87 -5.18
N TRP A 18 -5.40 -12.02 -5.76
CA TRP A 18 -4.74 -12.31 -7.03
C TRP A 18 -3.87 -13.58 -6.94
N ARG A 19 -3.02 -13.71 -5.91
CA ARG A 19 -2.17 -14.90 -5.70
C ARG A 19 -2.99 -16.18 -5.55
N TYR A 20 -4.10 -16.10 -4.81
CA TYR A 20 -5.00 -17.23 -4.64
C TYR A 20 -5.62 -17.66 -5.97
N ARG A 21 -6.19 -16.72 -6.74
CA ARG A 21 -6.76 -17.01 -8.07
C ARG A 21 -5.71 -17.58 -9.03
N HIS A 22 -4.49 -17.04 -9.00
CA HIS A 22 -3.38 -17.57 -9.78
C HIS A 22 -3.06 -19.03 -9.41
N THR A 23 -3.00 -19.33 -8.11
CA THR A 23 -2.78 -20.69 -7.59
C THR A 23 -3.88 -21.66 -8.07
N GLN A 24 -5.14 -21.24 -8.06
CA GLN A 24 -6.26 -22.03 -8.57
C GLN A 24 -6.16 -22.28 -10.08
N LEU A 25 -5.75 -21.27 -10.86
CA LEU A 25 -5.52 -21.41 -12.29
C LEU A 25 -4.40 -22.43 -12.56
N VAL A 26 -3.27 -22.31 -11.87
CA VAL A 26 -2.14 -23.23 -12.00
C VAL A 26 -2.57 -24.66 -11.65
N HIS A 27 -3.36 -24.86 -10.58
CA HIS A 27 -3.89 -26.18 -10.24
C HIS A 27 -4.72 -26.79 -11.37
N LYS A 28 -5.57 -26.00 -12.02
CA LYS A 28 -6.39 -26.47 -13.16
C LYS A 28 -5.55 -26.81 -14.39
N MET A 29 -4.43 -26.10 -14.61
CA MET A 29 -3.58 -26.28 -15.78
C MET A 29 -2.61 -27.46 -15.65
N ILE A 30 -1.95 -27.61 -14.50
CA ILE A 30 -0.88 -28.61 -14.30
C ILE A 30 -1.16 -29.63 -13.20
N GLY A 31 -2.26 -29.48 -12.45
CA GLY A 31 -2.61 -30.37 -11.34
C GLY A 31 -1.61 -30.28 -10.19
N THR A 32 -1.02 -31.43 -9.85
CA THR A 32 0.02 -31.59 -8.82
C THR A 32 1.41 -31.80 -9.41
N LYS A 33 1.57 -31.62 -10.73
CA LYS A 33 2.87 -31.76 -11.39
C LYS A 33 3.83 -30.66 -10.91
N MET A 34 5.12 -31.01 -10.89
CA MET A 34 6.20 -30.06 -10.61
C MET A 34 6.18 -28.93 -11.64
N GLY A 35 6.37 -27.69 -11.18
CA GLY A 35 6.42 -26.53 -12.05
C GLY A 35 7.66 -26.55 -12.94
N THR A 36 7.57 -25.95 -14.12
CA THR A 36 8.70 -25.85 -15.07
C THR A 36 9.88 -25.05 -14.51
N GLY A 37 9.66 -24.21 -13.49
CA GLY A 37 10.69 -23.51 -12.74
C GLY A 37 11.35 -24.32 -11.61
N GLY A 38 11.10 -25.63 -11.52
CA GLY A 38 11.69 -26.50 -10.50
C GLY A 38 11.04 -26.42 -9.11
N SER A 39 10.02 -25.58 -8.92
CA SER A 39 9.23 -25.54 -7.70
C SER A 39 8.21 -26.69 -7.67
N LEU A 40 7.69 -27.01 -6.48
CA LEU A 40 6.60 -27.98 -6.31
C LEU A 40 5.31 -27.60 -7.07
N GLY A 41 5.24 -26.39 -7.66
CA GLY A 41 4.08 -25.91 -8.42
C GLY A 41 2.99 -25.42 -7.50
N PHE A 42 1.81 -26.05 -7.58
CA PHE A 42 0.63 -25.66 -6.80
C PHE A 42 0.86 -25.58 -5.27
N PRO A 43 1.49 -26.57 -4.59
CA PRO A 43 1.71 -26.52 -3.14
C PRO A 43 2.59 -25.34 -2.72
N TYR A 44 3.63 -25.02 -3.51
CA TYR A 44 4.49 -23.86 -3.26
C TYR A 44 3.68 -22.56 -3.37
N LEU A 45 2.96 -22.37 -4.47
CA LEU A 45 2.15 -21.16 -4.69
C LEU A 45 1.09 -20.98 -3.59
N ARG A 46 0.45 -22.08 -3.16
CA ARG A 46 -0.50 -22.05 -2.04
C ARG A 46 0.15 -21.58 -0.75
N SER A 47 1.34 -22.08 -0.42
CA SER A 47 2.06 -21.65 0.80
C SER A 47 2.36 -20.15 0.81
N THR A 48 2.62 -19.56 -0.36
CA THR A 48 2.92 -18.12 -0.48
C THR A 48 1.71 -17.21 -0.31
N VAL A 49 0.49 -17.72 -0.47
CA VAL A 49 -0.74 -16.94 -0.21
C VAL A 49 -0.90 -16.67 1.29
N ASP A 50 -0.52 -17.63 2.12
CA ASP A 50 -0.70 -17.53 3.57
C ASP A 50 0.47 -16.79 4.25
N SER A 51 1.69 -16.93 3.74
CA SER A 51 2.89 -16.38 4.38
C SER A 51 3.22 -14.92 4.01
N LEU A 52 2.68 -14.40 2.91
CA LEU A 52 3.09 -13.09 2.37
C LEU A 52 2.14 -11.93 2.73
N LYS A 53 1.34 -12.05 3.80
CA LYS A 53 0.51 -10.94 4.30
C LYS A 53 1.38 -9.92 5.05
N VAL A 54 1.64 -8.78 4.42
CA VAL A 54 2.58 -7.78 4.96
C VAL A 54 1.93 -6.94 6.07
N PHE A 55 0.64 -6.62 5.95
CA PHE A 55 -0.05 -5.68 6.86
C PHE A 55 -1.01 -6.40 7.82
N SER A 56 -0.64 -7.61 8.25
CA SER A 56 -1.46 -8.43 9.16
C SER A 56 -1.68 -7.78 10.54
N ASP A 57 -0.72 -7.01 11.05
CA ASP A 57 -0.89 -6.28 12.31
C ASP A 57 -2.02 -5.25 12.24
N ILE A 58 -2.16 -4.56 11.10
CA ILE A 58 -3.19 -3.54 10.90
C ILE A 58 -4.57 -4.19 10.79
N SER A 59 -4.68 -5.34 10.11
CA SER A 59 -5.95 -6.08 10.04
C SER A 59 -6.35 -6.65 11.41
N ASN A 60 -5.37 -7.05 12.21
CA ASN A 60 -5.55 -7.54 13.58
C ASN A 60 -5.95 -6.43 14.57
N LEU A 61 -5.79 -5.14 14.26
CA LEU A 61 -6.27 -4.03 15.12
C LEU A 61 -7.79 -4.09 15.37
N SER A 62 -8.54 -4.79 14.52
CA SER A 62 -9.96 -5.09 14.75
C SER A 62 -10.22 -5.79 16.09
N THR A 63 -9.28 -6.59 16.56
CA THR A 63 -9.35 -7.29 17.86
C THR A 63 -9.24 -6.37 19.07
N LEU A 64 -8.62 -5.19 18.91
CA LEU A 64 -8.33 -4.24 19.98
C LEU A 64 -9.39 -3.13 20.10
N GLN A 65 -10.47 -3.20 19.33
CA GLN A 65 -11.49 -2.14 19.32
C GLN A 65 -12.34 -2.17 20.59
N ILE A 66 -12.14 -1.16 21.44
CA ILE A 66 -13.01 -0.90 22.59
C ILE A 66 -14.21 -0.01 22.18
N PRO A 67 -15.37 -0.17 22.83
CA PRO A 67 -16.51 0.73 22.63
C PRO A 67 -16.13 2.18 22.93
N LYS A 68 -16.61 3.13 22.12
CA LYS A 68 -16.22 4.55 22.20
C LYS A 68 -16.39 5.19 23.58
N ARG A 69 -17.35 4.72 24.37
CA ARG A 69 -17.60 5.19 25.76
C ARG A 69 -16.41 4.98 26.70
N PHE A 70 -15.53 4.03 26.39
CA PHE A 70 -14.34 3.73 27.19
C PHE A 70 -13.10 4.45 26.67
N LEU A 71 -13.20 5.24 25.60
CA LEU A 71 -12.07 6.03 25.12
C LEU A 71 -11.84 7.21 26.07
N PRO A 72 -10.60 7.43 26.53
CA PRO A 72 -10.27 8.59 27.34
C PRO A 72 -10.44 9.88 26.54
N GLU A 73 -10.89 10.95 27.19
CA GLU A 73 -10.94 12.27 26.57
C GLU A 73 -9.52 12.78 26.29
N LEU A 74 -9.33 13.39 25.13
CA LEU A 74 -8.03 13.92 24.72
C LEU A 74 -7.71 15.21 25.49
N PRO A 75 -6.55 15.30 26.17
CA PRO A 75 -6.09 16.52 26.80
C PRO A 75 -6.02 17.68 25.80
N PRO A 76 -6.36 18.92 26.21
CA PRO A 76 -6.46 20.07 25.29
C PRO A 76 -5.12 20.36 24.57
N MET A 77 -3.99 20.18 25.26
CA MET A 77 -2.66 20.36 24.68
C MET A 77 -2.39 19.43 23.49
N VAL A 78 -2.77 18.15 23.59
CA VAL A 78 -2.57 17.17 22.52
C VAL A 78 -3.56 17.41 21.38
N ARG A 79 -4.80 17.80 21.71
CA ARG A 79 -5.82 18.15 20.73
C ARG A 79 -5.36 19.27 19.81
N ASP A 80 -4.71 20.29 20.36
CA ASP A 80 -4.21 21.42 19.58
C ASP A 80 -3.06 21.03 18.64
N GLN A 81 -2.19 20.11 19.06
CA GLN A 81 -1.11 19.57 18.22
C GLN A 81 -1.63 18.68 17.08
N LEU A 82 -2.73 17.96 17.29
CA LEU A 82 -3.33 17.08 16.30
C LEU A 82 -4.16 17.82 15.24
N LYS A 83 -4.34 19.14 15.39
CA LYS A 83 -5.00 19.96 14.36
C LYS A 83 -4.16 19.96 13.09
N TYR A 84 -4.83 19.86 11.95
CA TYR A 84 -4.16 19.84 10.66
C TYR A 84 -3.71 21.25 10.30
N PHE A 85 -2.41 21.53 10.37
CA PHE A 85 -1.83 22.79 9.91
C PHE A 85 -1.51 22.65 8.41
N HIS A 86 -2.39 23.18 7.56
CA HIS A 86 -2.04 23.37 6.15
C HIS A 86 -1.06 24.53 6.05
N ASN A 87 0.24 24.23 5.97
CA ASN A 87 1.19 25.15 5.38
C ASN A 87 0.93 25.11 3.88
N ILE A 88 0.17 26.08 3.37
CA ILE A 88 0.12 26.35 1.94
C ILE A 88 1.50 26.93 1.64
N GLU A 89 2.45 26.10 1.23
CA GLU A 89 3.57 26.65 0.48
C GLU A 89 2.97 27.25 -0.80
N PRO A 90 3.15 28.55 -1.05
CA PRO A 90 2.77 29.12 -2.31
C PRO A 90 3.68 28.48 -3.36
N TYR A 91 3.17 27.48 -4.07
CA TYR A 91 3.81 27.00 -5.28
C TYR A 91 3.96 28.22 -6.20
N ASP A 92 5.20 28.57 -6.50
CA ASP A 92 5.49 29.73 -7.32
C ASP A 92 5.09 29.41 -8.76
N ARG A 93 3.88 29.81 -9.17
CA ARG A 93 3.35 29.61 -10.53
C ARG A 93 4.22 30.28 -11.60
N THR A 94 5.12 31.17 -11.19
CA THR A 94 6.01 31.91 -12.09
C THR A 94 6.92 30.98 -12.91
N LEU A 95 7.27 29.78 -12.42
CA LEU A 95 8.04 28.80 -13.21
C LEU A 95 7.30 28.28 -14.45
N PHE A 96 5.97 28.23 -14.44
CA PHE A 96 5.15 27.85 -15.60
C PHE A 96 4.72 29.06 -16.44
N GLU A 97 4.53 30.24 -15.83
CA GLU A 97 4.08 31.46 -16.51
C GLU A 97 5.21 32.26 -17.18
N LEU A 98 6.44 32.20 -16.66
CA LEU A 98 7.60 32.82 -17.32
C LEU A 98 8.03 32.07 -18.59
N GLY A 99 7.42 30.93 -18.88
CA GLY A 99 7.93 29.98 -19.85
C GLY A 99 9.27 29.45 -19.36
N GLY A 100 9.36 28.13 -19.17
CA GLY A 100 10.67 27.51 -19.28
C GLY A 100 11.22 27.84 -20.66
N GLY A 101 11.99 28.93 -20.76
CA GLY A 101 12.85 29.28 -21.89
C GLY A 101 13.89 28.18 -21.99
N GLY A 102 13.47 27.07 -22.59
CA GLY A 102 14.28 25.92 -22.91
C GLY A 102 14.97 26.14 -24.25
N ASP A 103 15.73 27.22 -24.39
CA ASP A 103 16.78 27.37 -25.41
C ASP A 103 18.05 26.59 -25.04
N THR A 104 17.98 25.73 -24.01
CA THR A 104 19.00 24.73 -23.66
C THR A 104 18.46 23.28 -23.69
N ILE A 105 17.45 22.98 -24.52
CA ILE A 105 17.04 21.60 -24.86
C ILE A 105 18.03 20.98 -25.88
N LEU A 106 19.32 20.97 -25.55
CA LEU A 106 20.34 20.17 -26.26
C LEU A 106 21.38 19.54 -25.34
N ASP A 107 21.29 19.67 -24.01
CA ASP A 107 22.20 18.98 -23.10
C ASP A 107 21.49 17.87 -22.31
N TRP A 108 21.32 16.71 -22.98
CA TRP A 108 20.92 15.44 -22.35
C TRP A 108 22.16 14.56 -22.11
N SER A 109 23.26 15.11 -21.60
CA SER A 109 24.48 14.36 -21.30
C SER A 109 24.51 13.75 -19.88
N PHE A 110 23.38 13.34 -19.32
CA PHE A 110 23.35 12.46 -18.14
C PHE A 110 22.18 11.46 -18.21
N CYS A 111 22.56 10.20 -18.50
CA CYS A 111 21.80 8.95 -18.63
C CYS A 111 21.47 8.51 -20.06
#